data_AF-A0A497E8R5-F1
#
_entry.id   AF-A0A497E8R5-F1
#
_cell.length_a   1.000
_cell.length_b   1.000
_cell.length_c   1.000
_cell.angle_alpha   90.00
_cell.angle_beta   90.00
_cell.angle_gamma   90.00
#
_symmetry.space_group_name_H-M   'P 1'
#
loop_
_entity.id
_entity.type
_entity.pdbx_description
1 polymer ?
#
loop_
_entity_poly.entity_id
_entity_poly.type
_entity_poly.pdbx_seq_one_letter_code
_entity_poly.pdbx_strand_id
1 'polypeptide(L)'
;SDNPPLAVASRTYNQSLQGTYGQFIPAITAGTRGAATVIGIDGSADHRSNLLICEMLGKSVEIEATLRGPHGNPLGNPLFLSVEPFDLVQVNDVFTAFAVSPQANCRIDMRRTTGQGSFFALASVVDSQTGDAVAISMAEIE
;
A
#
# COMPACT_ATOMS: atom_id res chain seq x y z
N SER A 1 -29.56 -19.70 -12.61
CA SER A 1 -29.60 -18.25 -12.82
C SER A 1 -28.25 -17.85 -13.38
N ASP A 2 -28.24 -17.38 -14.62
CA ASP A 2 -27.01 -16.96 -15.30
C ASP A 2 -26.60 -15.59 -14.77
N ASN A 3 -25.77 -15.57 -13.72
CA ASN A 3 -25.11 -14.34 -13.33
C ASN A 3 -23.82 -14.24 -14.15
N PRO A 4 -23.71 -13.29 -15.11
CA PRO A 4 -22.46 -13.08 -15.82
C PRO A 4 -21.37 -12.62 -14.83
N PRO A 5 -20.09 -12.93 -15.11
CA PRO A 5 -18.99 -12.50 -14.23
C PRO A 5 -18.94 -10.97 -14.17
N LEU A 6 -18.84 -10.43 -12.95
CA LEU A 6 -18.66 -9.00 -12.71
C LEU A 6 -17.17 -8.66 -12.78
N ALA A 7 -16.81 -7.74 -13.67
CA ALA A 7 -15.48 -7.15 -13.73
C ALA A 7 -15.53 -5.71 -13.19
N VAL A 8 -14.66 -5.40 -12.23
CA VAL A 8 -14.50 -4.04 -11.68
C VAL A 8 -13.04 -3.62 -11.85
N ALA A 9 -12.83 -2.36 -12.18
CA ALA A 9 -11.50 -1.78 -12.36
C ALA A 9 -11.56 -0.29 -12.03
N SER A 10 -10.44 0.28 -11.58
CA SER A 10 -10.31 1.71 -11.42
C SER A 10 -8.99 2.23 -11.99
N ARG A 11 -8.97 3.52 -12.31
CA ARG A 11 -7.75 4.29 -12.59
C ARG A 11 -7.73 5.52 -11.69
N THR A 12 -6.69 5.64 -10.88
CA THR A 12 -6.44 6.82 -10.05
C THR A 12 -5.40 7.69 -10.73
N TYR A 13 -5.68 8.97 -10.98
CA TYR A 13 -4.79 9.84 -11.74
C TYR A 13 -4.73 11.27 -11.22
N ASN A 14 -3.62 11.94 -11.52
CA ASN A 14 -3.41 13.37 -11.35
C ASN A 14 -3.65 14.10 -12.67
N GLN A 15 -4.12 15.34 -12.59
CA GLN A 15 -4.21 16.25 -13.73
C GLN A 15 -3.03 17.23 -13.73
N SER A 16 -2.41 17.44 -14.88
CA SER A 16 -1.37 18.45 -15.09
C SER A 16 -1.65 19.26 -16.36
N LEU A 17 -0.83 20.28 -16.61
CA LEU A 17 -0.90 21.07 -17.85
C LEU A 17 -0.56 20.24 -19.11
N GLN A 18 0.15 19.12 -18.96
CA GLN A 18 0.60 18.26 -20.06
C GLN A 18 -0.28 17.01 -20.25
N GLY A 19 -1.23 16.73 -19.36
CA GLY A 19 -2.14 15.59 -19.48
C GLY A 19 -2.54 14.97 -18.13
N THR A 20 -2.88 13.68 -18.15
CA THR A 20 -3.17 12.91 -16.92
C THR A 20 -2.21 11.75 -16.75
N TYR A 21 -1.63 11.64 -15.55
CA TYR A 21 -0.71 10.56 -15.16
C TYR A 21 -1.31 9.80 -14.00
N GLY A 22 -1.22 8.47 -14.01
CA GLY A 22 -1.95 7.71 -13.02
C GLY A 22 -1.86 6.21 -13.20
N GLN A 23 -2.38 5.50 -12.22
CA GLN A 23 -2.22 4.07 -12.06
C GLN A 23 -3.54 3.32 -12.24
N PHE A 24 -3.45 2.16 -12.86
CA PHE A 24 -4.50 1.16 -12.83
C PHE A 24 -4.47 0.42 -11.48
N ILE A 25 -5.65 0.23 -10.88
CA ILE A 25 -5.81 -0.61 -9.69
C ILE A 25 -6.84 -1.70 -10.04
N PRO A 26 -6.45 -3.00 -10.03
CA PRO A 26 -7.37 -4.09 -10.32
C PRO A 26 -8.41 -4.25 -9.20
N ALA A 27 -9.53 -4.90 -9.51
CA ALA A 27 -10.40 -5.41 -8.46
C ALA A 27 -9.63 -6.40 -7.58
N ILE A 28 -9.70 -6.16 -6.27
CA ILE A 28 -9.17 -7.06 -5.26
C ILE A 28 -10.36 -7.77 -4.63
N THR A 29 -10.30 -9.09 -4.59
CA THR A 29 -11.42 -9.93 -4.09
C THR A 29 -11.11 -10.61 -2.76
N ALA A 30 -9.87 -10.52 -2.29
CA ALA A 30 -9.43 -11.13 -1.04
C ALA A 30 -8.34 -10.30 -0.37
N GLY A 31 -8.34 -10.28 0.96
CA GLY A 31 -7.25 -9.80 1.79
C GLY A 31 -6.68 -10.93 2.65
N THR A 32 -5.65 -10.61 3.44
CA THR A 32 -5.02 -11.53 4.37
C THR A 32 -5.45 -11.29 5.82
N ARG A 33 -5.44 -12.34 6.63
CA ARG A 33 -5.51 -12.25 8.10
C ARG A 33 -4.14 -12.50 8.77
N GLY A 34 -3.13 -12.80 7.97
CA GLY A 34 -1.78 -13.13 8.40
C GLY A 34 -0.82 -11.95 8.24
N ALA A 35 0.37 -12.25 7.71
CA ALA A 35 1.38 -11.27 7.37
C ALA A 35 1.49 -11.10 5.85
N ALA A 36 1.93 -9.92 5.43
CA ALA A 36 2.18 -9.60 4.04
C ALA A 36 3.36 -8.65 3.90
N THR A 37 3.93 -8.56 2.71
CA THR A 37 4.98 -7.60 2.37
C THR A 37 4.64 -6.86 1.09
N VAL A 38 4.99 -5.58 1.03
CA VAL A 38 4.95 -4.77 -0.21
C VAL A 38 6.36 -4.32 -0.53
N ILE A 39 6.82 -4.64 -1.73
CA ILE A 39 8.17 -4.33 -2.22
C ILE A 39 8.20 -3.07 -3.10
N GLY A 40 9.40 -2.67 -3.52
CA GLY A 40 9.59 -1.57 -4.46
C GLY A 40 9.36 -0.20 -3.84
N ILE A 41 9.39 -0.11 -2.51
CA ILE A 41 9.26 1.15 -1.79
C ILE A 41 10.49 2.00 -2.08
N ASP A 42 10.26 3.18 -2.63
CA ASP A 42 11.29 4.12 -3.03
C ASP A 42 10.94 5.54 -2.56
N GLY A 43 11.90 6.19 -1.92
CA GLY A 43 11.86 7.58 -1.48
C GLY A 43 13.04 8.40 -1.99
N SER A 44 13.77 7.90 -3.00
CA SER A 44 14.85 8.65 -3.64
C SER A 44 14.37 9.99 -4.22
N ALA A 45 15.31 10.82 -4.70
CA ALA A 45 14.97 12.14 -5.22
C ALA A 45 13.90 12.13 -6.34
N ASP A 46 13.82 11.02 -7.08
CA ASP A 46 12.93 10.88 -8.22
C ASP A 46 11.60 10.18 -7.89
N HIS A 47 11.47 9.57 -6.71
CA HIS A 47 10.29 8.78 -6.36
C HIS A 47 9.80 9.06 -4.95
N ARG A 48 8.48 9.02 -4.79
CA ARG A 48 7.83 8.96 -3.48
C ARG A 48 6.90 7.75 -3.43
N SER A 49 6.87 7.06 -2.30
CA SER A 49 5.98 5.92 -2.11
C SER A 49 4.91 6.25 -1.08
N ASN A 50 3.66 5.96 -1.44
CA ASN A 50 2.53 5.94 -0.51
C ASN A 50 2.12 4.49 -0.27
N LEU A 51 1.62 4.17 0.92
CA LEU A 51 1.04 2.87 1.24
C LEU A 51 -0.47 3.01 1.35
N LEU A 52 -1.22 2.16 0.66
CA LEU A 52 -2.68 2.06 0.77
C LEU A 52 -3.02 0.73 1.40
N ILE A 53 -3.89 0.74 2.40
CA ILE A 53 -4.37 -0.46 3.10
C ILE A 53 -5.89 -0.41 3.17
N CYS A 54 -6.54 -1.50 2.75
CA CYS A 54 -8.00 -1.64 2.68
C CYS A 54 -8.46 -2.83 3.51
N GLU A 55 -9.58 -2.69 4.22
CA GLU A 55 -10.26 -3.78 4.92
C GLU A 55 -11.27 -4.48 3.99
N MET A 56 -11.26 -5.82 3.99
CA MET A 56 -11.95 -6.62 2.96
C MET A 56 -13.11 -7.50 3.46
N LEU A 57 -13.41 -7.54 4.77
CA LEU A 57 -14.40 -8.42 5.39
C LEU A 57 -15.53 -7.71 6.15
N GLY A 58 -15.51 -6.38 6.23
CA GLY A 58 -16.47 -5.60 7.02
C GLY A 58 -16.23 -5.72 8.52
N LYS A 59 -14.97 -5.85 8.95
CA LYS A 59 -14.57 -5.97 10.36
C LYS A 59 -13.30 -5.15 10.60
N SER A 60 -13.22 -4.41 11.71
CA SER A 60 -12.01 -3.65 12.02
C SER A 60 -10.76 -4.56 12.16
N VAL A 61 -9.60 -3.99 11.81
CA VAL A 61 -8.30 -4.65 11.87
C VAL A 61 -7.21 -3.67 12.29
N GLU A 62 -6.35 -4.08 13.21
CA GLU A 62 -5.13 -3.36 13.58
C GLU A 62 -3.92 -4.02 12.93
N ILE A 63 -3.06 -3.22 12.31
CA ILE A 63 -1.92 -3.69 11.52
C ILE A 63 -0.66 -3.01 12.04
N GLU A 64 0.37 -3.80 12.32
CA GLU A 64 1.72 -3.30 12.54
C GLU A 64 2.47 -3.35 11.20
N ALA A 65 3.00 -2.21 10.77
CA ALA A 65 3.79 -2.06 9.55
C ALA A 65 5.24 -1.69 9.91
N THR A 66 6.20 -2.42 9.37
CA THR A 66 7.64 -2.20 9.55
C THR A 66 8.28 -1.89 8.21
N LEU A 67 8.83 -0.69 8.07
CA LEU A 67 9.67 -0.33 6.92
C LEU A 67 11.03 -1.01 7.05
N ARG A 68 11.48 -1.66 5.98
CA ARG A 68 12.78 -2.33 5.89
C ARG A 68 13.60 -1.73 4.77
N GLY A 69 14.86 -1.44 5.08
CA GLY A 69 15.83 -0.93 4.12
C GLY A 69 16.25 -1.98 3.08
N PRO A 70 17.14 -1.62 2.15
CA PRO A 70 17.56 -2.47 1.03
C PRO A 70 18.26 -3.77 1.46
N HIS A 71 18.78 -3.81 2.69
CA HIS A 71 19.41 -5.00 3.27
C HIS A 71 18.49 -5.76 4.23
N GLY A 72 17.20 -5.40 4.31
CA GLY A 72 16.20 -6.07 5.15
C GLY A 72 16.19 -5.63 6.63
N ASN A 73 17.13 -4.78 7.04
CA ASN A 73 17.14 -4.21 8.39
C ASN A 73 15.92 -3.29 8.58
N PRO A 74 15.26 -3.33 9.75
CA PRO A 74 14.17 -2.40 10.05
C PRO A 74 14.69 -0.95 10.09
N LEU A 75 13.89 -0.02 9.60
CA LEU A 75 14.14 1.41 9.62
C LEU A 75 13.09 2.08 10.51
N GLY A 76 13.55 2.87 11.49
CA GLY A 76 12.66 3.60 12.41
C GLY A 76 11.85 2.66 13.30
N ASN A 77 10.75 3.18 13.85
CA ASN A 77 9.80 2.42 14.64
C ASN A 77 8.66 1.90 13.76
N PRO A 78 8.06 0.74 14.07
CA PRO A 78 6.85 0.29 13.39
C PRO A 78 5.71 1.30 13.49
N LEU A 79 4.90 1.40 12.44
CA LEU A 79 3.62 2.11 12.46
C LEU A 79 2.51 1.15 12.85
N PHE A 80 1.54 1.63 13.63
CA PHE A 80 0.32 0.92 13.96
C PHE A 80 -0.84 1.62 13.26
N LEU A 81 -1.55 0.88 12.41
CA LEU A 81 -2.60 1.39 11.54
C LEU A 81 -3.91 0.67 11.87
N SER A 82 -4.92 1.45 12.23
CA SER A 82 -6.29 0.96 12.42
C SER A 82 -7.06 1.16 11.12
N VAL A 83 -7.69 0.09 10.61
CA VAL A 83 -8.54 0.14 9.42
C VAL A 83 -9.94 -0.35 9.79
N GLU A 84 -10.91 0.54 9.65
CA GLU A 84 -12.32 0.29 9.97
C GLU A 84 -13.00 -0.59 8.92
N PRO A 85 -14.19 -1.17 9.21
CA PRO A 85 -14.95 -2.00 8.26
C PRO A 85 -15.13 -1.34 6.89
N PHE A 86 -14.66 -2.01 5.83
CA PHE A 86 -14.70 -1.53 4.45
C PHE A 86 -14.02 -0.17 4.19
N ASP A 87 -13.11 0.25 5.07
CA ASP A 87 -12.39 1.51 4.94
C ASP A 87 -11.03 1.31 4.25
N LEU A 88 -10.48 2.42 3.76
CA LEU A 88 -9.13 2.51 3.19
C LEU A 88 -8.33 3.58 3.92
N VAL A 89 -7.20 3.16 4.49
CA VAL A 89 -6.18 4.05 5.07
C VAL A 89 -5.05 4.25 4.06
N GLN A 90 -4.67 5.52 3.85
CA GLN A 90 -3.52 5.88 3.03
C GLN A 90 -2.45 6.57 3.88
N VAL A 91 -1.25 6.03 3.86
CA VAL A 91 -0.04 6.64 4.41
C VAL A 91 0.70 7.32 3.26
N ASN A 92 0.64 8.65 3.23
CA ASN A 92 1.38 9.46 2.26
C ASN A 92 2.84 9.58 2.67
N ASP A 93 3.76 9.47 1.71
CA ASP A 93 5.21 9.51 1.92
C ASP A 93 5.65 8.67 3.12
N VAL A 94 5.81 7.38 2.87
CA VAL A 94 6.13 6.39 3.91
C VAL A 94 7.38 6.75 4.70
N PHE A 95 8.41 7.37 4.11
CA PHE A 95 9.64 7.68 4.86
C PHE A 95 9.40 8.79 5.89
N THR A 96 8.61 9.81 5.53
CA THR A 96 8.16 10.84 6.46
C THR A 96 7.29 10.23 7.57
N ALA A 97 6.35 9.34 7.22
CA ALA A 97 5.48 8.70 8.21
C ALA A 97 6.26 7.84 9.23
N PHE A 98 7.29 7.12 8.78
CA PHE A 98 8.19 6.33 9.63
C PHE A 98 9.28 7.18 10.33
N ALA A 99 9.31 8.50 10.09
CA ALA A 99 10.30 9.43 10.63
C ALA A 99 11.76 9.02 10.35
N VAL A 100 12.03 8.55 9.13
CA VAL A 100 13.37 8.11 8.69
C VAL A 100 13.80 8.84 7.42
N SER A 101 15.11 8.88 7.18
CA SER A 101 15.64 9.42 5.93
C SER A 101 15.23 8.53 4.74
N PRO A 102 14.90 9.13 3.58
CA PRO A 102 14.48 8.36 2.42
C PRO A 102 15.57 7.44 1.86
N GLN A 103 15.15 6.27 1.37
CA GLN A 103 16.03 5.26 0.76
C GLN A 103 15.32 4.62 -0.44
N ALA A 104 16.11 4.03 -1.34
CA ALA A 104 15.60 3.26 -2.48
C ALA A 104 15.61 1.75 -2.18
N ASN A 105 14.84 0.98 -2.96
CA ASN A 105 14.79 -0.48 -2.88
C ASN A 105 14.40 -1.02 -1.49
N CYS A 106 13.44 -0.38 -0.85
CA CYS A 106 12.89 -0.78 0.44
C CYS A 106 11.66 -1.68 0.28
N ARG A 107 11.17 -2.23 1.40
CA ARG A 107 9.88 -2.90 1.49
C ARG A 107 9.20 -2.59 2.81
N ILE A 108 7.89 -2.79 2.88
CA ILE A 108 7.13 -2.69 4.13
C ILE A 108 6.54 -4.06 4.44
N ASP A 109 6.91 -4.62 5.58
CA ASP A 109 6.32 -5.85 6.11
C ASP A 109 5.18 -5.48 7.04
N MET A 110 4.04 -6.14 6.89
CA MET A 110 2.81 -5.88 7.63
C MET A 110 2.31 -7.16 8.27
N ARG A 111 1.76 -7.04 9.48
CA ARG A 111 1.05 -8.15 10.12
C ARG A 111 -0.15 -7.63 10.88
N ARG A 112 -1.24 -8.40 10.83
CA ARG A 112 -2.38 -8.16 11.72
C ARG A 112 -1.95 -8.38 13.17
N THR A 113 -2.21 -7.41 14.04
CA THR A 113 -1.98 -7.53 15.48
C THR A 113 -3.25 -7.91 16.22
N THR A 114 -4.36 -7.24 15.94
CA THR A 114 -5.67 -7.49 16.55
C THR A 114 -6.82 -7.26 15.56
N GLY A 115 -8.06 -7.49 16.01
CA GLY A 115 -9.27 -7.38 15.18
C GLY A 115 -9.62 -8.67 14.42
N GLN A 116 -10.73 -8.63 13.70
CA GLN A 116 -11.27 -9.77 12.94
C GLN A 116 -11.32 -9.53 11.42
N GLY A 117 -10.96 -8.32 10.98
CA GLY A 117 -10.83 -7.99 9.57
C GLY A 117 -9.71 -8.74 8.87
N SER A 118 -9.75 -8.67 7.55
CA SER A 118 -8.61 -8.99 6.69
C SER A 118 -8.23 -7.75 5.91
N PHE A 119 -6.94 -7.59 5.64
CA PHE A 119 -6.45 -6.41 4.94
C PHE A 119 -5.83 -6.78 3.59
N PHE A 120 -5.93 -5.87 2.64
CA PHE A 120 -5.11 -5.86 1.44
C PHE A 120 -4.28 -4.58 1.43
N ALA A 121 -3.04 -4.66 0.99
CA ALA A 121 -2.16 -3.50 0.88
C ALA A 121 -1.52 -3.40 -0.50
N LEU A 122 -1.22 -2.17 -0.90
CA LEU A 122 -0.40 -1.88 -2.07
C LEU A 122 0.44 -0.63 -1.83
N ALA A 123 1.57 -0.54 -2.52
CA ALA A 123 2.31 0.71 -2.65
C ALA A 123 1.91 1.42 -3.94
N SER A 124 1.75 2.73 -3.85
CA SER A 124 1.73 3.62 -5.00
C SER A 124 3.11 4.28 -5.06
N VAL A 125 3.99 3.78 -5.93
CA VAL A 125 5.32 4.35 -6.18
C VAL A 125 5.15 5.39 -7.27
N VAL A 126 5.40 6.65 -6.95
CA VAL A 126 5.07 7.81 -7.79
C VAL A 126 6.37 8.48 -8.22
N ASP A 127 6.54 8.65 -9.52
CA ASP A 127 7.55 9.53 -10.11
C ASP A 127 7.26 10.98 -9.66
N SER A 128 8.20 11.57 -8.94
CA SER A 128 8.04 12.87 -8.30
C SER A 128 8.02 14.04 -9.31
N GLN A 129 8.49 13.82 -10.54
CA GLN A 129 8.56 14.86 -11.58
C GLN A 129 7.25 14.97 -12.37
N THR A 130 6.66 13.83 -12.69
CA THR A 130 5.49 13.71 -13.57
C THR A 130 4.20 13.42 -12.80
N GLY A 131 4.31 12.82 -11.62
CA GLY A 131 3.18 12.27 -10.88
C GLY A 131 2.67 10.93 -11.44
N ASP A 132 3.41 10.30 -12.36
CA ASP A 132 3.08 8.97 -12.87
C ASP A 132 3.34 7.91 -11.80
N ALA A 133 2.41 6.97 -11.66
CA ALA A 133 2.38 6.08 -10.53
C ALA A 133 2.26 4.62 -10.98
N VAL A 134 2.95 3.74 -10.25
CA VAL A 134 2.82 2.28 -10.37
C VAL A 134 2.28 1.72 -9.07
N ALA A 135 1.21 0.93 -9.18
CA ALA A 135 0.66 0.17 -8.08
C ALA A 135 1.41 -1.16 -7.92
N ILE A 136 1.98 -1.40 -6.75
CA ILE A 136 2.66 -2.65 -6.40
C ILE A 136 1.86 -3.32 -5.29
N SER A 137 1.21 -4.43 -5.61
CA SER A 137 0.40 -5.20 -4.65
C SER A 137 1.27 -5.92 -3.62
N MET A 138 0.71 -6.15 -2.45
CA MET A 138 1.32 -7.01 -1.44
C MET A 138 1.45 -8.46 -1.92
N ALA A 139 2.41 -9.17 -1.33
CA ALA A 139 2.46 -10.63 -1.31
C ALA A 139 2.24 -11.11 0.14
N GLU A 140 1.42 -12.14 0.34
CA GLU A 140 1.35 -12.81 1.64
C GLU A 140 2.68 -13.47 1.98
N ILE A 141 3.03 -13.49 3.27
CA ILE A 141 4.21 -14.16 3.80
C ILE A 141 3.79 -15.05 4.98
N GLU A 142 4.39 -16.24 5.06
CA GLU A 142 4.13 -17.24 6.12
C GLU A 142 4.66 -16.83 7.49
#